data_AF-A0A258GJX1-F1
#
_entry.id   AF-A0A258GJX1-F1
#
_cell.length_a   1.000
_cell.length_b   1.000
_cell.length_c   1.000
_cell.angle_alpha   90.00
_cell.angle_beta   90.00
_cell.angle_gamma   90.00
#
_symmetry.space_group_name_H-M   'P 1'
#
loop_
_entity.id
_entity.type
_entity.pdbx_description
1 polymer ?
#
loop_
_entity_poly.entity_id
_entity_poly.type
_entity_poly.pdbx_seq_one_letter_code
_entity_poly.pdbx_strand_id
1 'polypeptide(L)' 'VAFLDHPRQVMDRDRLLDMVQGREAHLFDRAVDNQVSRLRRKIEEDSREPRLIQTVRGGGYVLATDVRRTLPGAAA' A
#
# COMPACT_ATOMS: atom_id res chain seq x y z
N VAL A 1 3.59 7.48 -5.99
CA VAL A 1 3.84 6.24 -5.20
C VAL A 1 2.68 6.07 -4.23
N ALA A 2 1.83 5.04 -4.35
CA ALA A 2 0.53 4.98 -3.65
C ALA A 2 0.58 5.18 -2.12
N PHE A 3 1.02 4.20 -1.34
CA PHE A 3 0.93 4.28 0.13
C PHE A 3 1.85 5.33 0.77
N LEU A 4 3.07 5.50 0.24
CA LEU A 4 4.03 6.43 0.83
C LEU A 4 3.66 7.91 0.62
N ASP A 5 2.88 8.22 -0.42
CA ASP A 5 2.37 9.58 -0.64
C ASP A 5 1.05 9.84 0.14
N HIS A 6 0.43 8.79 0.68
CA HIS A 6 -0.85 8.84 1.42
C HIS A 6 -0.81 8.08 2.76
N PRO A 7 0.14 8.38 3.67
CA PRO A 7 0.17 7.73 4.98
C PRO A 7 -1.07 8.11 5.82
N ARG A 8 -1.56 7.15 6.62
CA ARG A 8 -2.75 7.29 7.49
C ARG A 8 -4.06 7.66 6.76
N GLN A 9 -4.10 7.52 5.44
CA GLN A 9 -5.31 7.73 4.66
C GLN A 9 -5.87 6.37 4.22
N VAL A 10 -7.20 6.23 4.32
CA VAL A 10 -7.88 5.06 3.78
C VAL A 10 -7.92 5.19 2.26
N MET A 11 -7.34 4.21 1.59
CA MET A 11 -7.27 4.10 0.14
C MET A 11 -8.17 2.95 -0.29
N ASP A 12 -9.24 3.26 -1.01
CA ASP A 12 -10.10 2.23 -1.60
C ASP A 12 -9.36 1.48 -2.73
N ARG A 13 -9.96 0.37 -3.16
CA ARG A 13 -9.35 -0.52 -4.14
C ARG A 13 -9.26 0.13 -5.52
N ASP A 14 -10.27 0.88 -5.92
CA ASP A 14 -10.33 1.53 -7.22
C ASP A 14 -9.23 2.59 -7.34
N ARG A 15 -9.06 3.41 -6.30
CA ARG A 15 -8.00 4.40 -6.23
C ARG A 15 -6.61 3.75 -6.20
N LEU A 16 -6.45 2.62 -5.51
CA LEU A 16 -5.20 1.86 -5.55
C LEU A 16 -4.93 1.25 -6.93
N LEU A 17 -5.97 0.78 -7.63
CA LEU A 17 -5.85 0.33 -9.03
C LEU A 17 -5.36 1.48 -9.89
N ASP A 18 -6.04 2.61 -9.88
CA ASP A 18 -5.72 3.78 -10.71
C ASP A 18 -4.27 4.25 -10.52
N MET A 19 -3.76 4.21 -9.28
CA MET A 19 -2.40 4.66 -8.96
C MET A 19 -1.29 3.66 -9.30
N VAL A 20 -1.62 2.37 -9.41
CA VAL A 20 -0.65 1.29 -9.73
C VAL A 20 -0.60 1.02 -11.23
N GLN A 21 -1.57 1.57 -11.97
CA GLN A 21 -1.83 1.24 -13.37
C GLN A 21 -1.10 2.12 -14.38
N GLY A 22 -0.06 1.55 -14.98
CA GLY A 22 0.20 1.71 -16.41
C GLY A 22 -0.55 0.64 -17.20
N ARG A 23 -1.36 1.07 -18.19
CA ARG A 23 -1.95 0.38 -19.36
C ARG A 23 -2.67 -0.99 -19.28
N GLU A 24 -2.59 -1.83 -18.23
CA GLU A 24 -3.05 -3.25 -18.34
C GLU A 24 -3.97 -3.89 -17.25
N ALA A 25 -4.40 -3.22 -16.19
CA ALA A 25 -5.24 -3.82 -15.11
C ALA A 25 -6.66 -3.28 -15.05
N HIS A 26 -7.22 -2.97 -16.20
CA HIS A 26 -8.66 -2.77 -16.36
C HIS A 26 -9.52 -4.00 -16.05
N LEU A 27 -8.96 -5.12 -15.54
CA LEU A 27 -9.70 -6.39 -15.55
C LEU A 27 -9.89 -7.12 -14.22
N PHE A 28 -9.21 -6.78 -13.10
CA PHE A 28 -9.42 -7.58 -11.88
C PHE A 28 -9.21 -6.81 -10.56
N ASP A 29 -10.27 -6.57 -9.79
CA ASP A 29 -10.23 -6.06 -8.40
C ASP A 29 -9.30 -6.90 -7.50
N ARG A 30 -9.23 -8.21 -7.76
CA ARG A 30 -8.33 -9.13 -7.05
C ARG A 30 -6.85 -8.82 -7.28
N ALA A 31 -6.50 -8.01 -8.28
CA ALA A 31 -5.14 -7.58 -8.51
C ALA A 31 -4.62 -6.75 -7.32
N VAL A 32 -5.40 -5.82 -6.76
CA VAL A 32 -4.95 -5.01 -5.61
C VAL A 32 -4.70 -5.89 -4.40
N ASP A 33 -5.66 -6.73 -4.03
CA ASP A 33 -5.55 -7.59 -2.86
C ASP A 33 -4.33 -8.53 -2.97
N ASN A 34 -4.06 -9.05 -4.17
CA ASN A 34 -2.86 -9.85 -4.44
C ASN A 34 -1.56 -9.04 -4.30
N GLN A 35 -1.52 -7.81 -4.82
CA GLN A 35 -0.34 -6.96 -4.69
C GLN A 35 -0.11 -6.53 -3.24
N VAL A 36 -1.17 -6.18 -2.51
CA VAL A 36 -1.10 -5.85 -1.08
C VAL A 36 -0.63 -7.06 -0.28
N SER A 37 -1.14 -8.26 -0.56
CA SER A 37 -0.69 -9.51 0.06
C SER A 37 0.80 -9.77 -0.18
N ARG A 38 1.26 -9.61 -1.43
CA ARG A 38 2.68 -9.73 -1.80
C ARG A 38 3.55 -8.67 -1.12
N LEU A 39 3.06 -7.44 -1.00
CA LEU A 39 3.76 -6.35 -0.34
C LEU A 39 3.89 -6.61 1.16
N ARG A 40 2.80 -6.99 1.84
CA ARG A 40 2.81 -7.35 3.27
C ARG A 40 3.83 -8.43 3.58
N ARG A 41 3.90 -9.49 2.76
CA ARG A 41 4.92 -10.55 2.91
C ARG A 41 6.37 -10.05 2.82
N LYS A 42 6.61 -8.88 2.22
CA LYS A 42 7.95 -8.29 2.07
C LYS A 42 8.31 -7.30 3.16
N ILE A 43 7.32 -6.61 3.74
CA ILE A 43 7.57 -5.45 4.62
C ILE A 43 7.06 -5.63 6.05
N GLU A 44 6.11 -6.54 6.26
CA GLU A 44 5.58 -6.84 7.59
C GLU A 44 6.42 -7.92 8.25
N GLU A 45 6.54 -7.85 9.58
CA GLU A 45 7.12 -8.93 10.38
C GLU A 45 6.27 -10.21 10.30
N ASP A 46 4.94 -10.07 10.45
CA ASP A 46 3.97 -11.12 10.15
C ASP A 46 2.87 -10.61 9.21
N SER A 47 2.83 -11.17 8.00
CA SER A 47 1.81 -10.83 6.99
C SER A 47 0.37 -11.22 7.38
N ARG A 48 0.19 -12.14 8.35
CA ARG A 48 -1.12 -12.54 8.89
C ARG A 48 -1.66 -11.55 9.92
N GLU A 49 -0.76 -10.84 10.60
CA GLU A 49 -1.06 -9.78 11.55
C GLU A 49 -0.43 -8.45 11.10
N PRO A 50 -0.86 -7.88 9.96
CA PRO A 50 -0.20 -6.74 9.36
C PRO A 50 -0.36 -5.48 10.22
N ARG A 51 0.77 -4.83 10.55
CA ARG A 51 0.81 -3.61 11.35
C ARG A 51 0.99 -2.36 10.50
N LEU A 52 1.73 -2.45 9.39
CA LEU A 52 1.99 -1.33 8.49
C LEU A 52 0.83 -1.08 7.53
N ILE A 53 0.42 -2.06 6.74
CA ILE A 53 -0.70 -1.94 5.81
C ILE A 53 -1.90 -2.65 6.41
N GLN A 54 -2.85 -1.90 6.98
CA GLN A 54 -4.04 -2.46 7.62
C GLN A 54 -5.23 -2.51 6.66
N THR A 55 -6.12 -3.48 6.86
CA THR A 55 -7.36 -3.59 6.10
C THR A 55 -8.48 -2.82 6.81
N VAL A 56 -9.12 -1.89 6.11
CA VAL A 56 -10.35 -1.23 6.56
C VAL A 56 -11.53 -1.95 5.91
N ARG A 57 -12.37 -2.61 6.72
CA ARG A 57 -13.54 -3.35 6.22
C ARG A 57 -14.47 -2.41 5.46
N GLY A 58 -14.77 -2.72 4.21
CA GLY A 58 -15.55 -1.86 3.32
C GLY A 58 -14.84 -0.59 2.81
N GLY A 59 -13.65 -0.27 3.33
CA GLY A 59 -12.91 0.97 3.00
C GLY A 59 -11.63 0.76 2.19
N GLY A 60 -11.04 -0.45 2.18
CA GLY A 60 -9.80 -0.73 1.45
C GLY A 60 -8.60 -0.89 2.39
N TYR A 61 -7.53 -0.13 2.17
CA TYR A 61 -6.26 -0.28 2.88
C TYR A 61 -5.71 1.05 3.39
N VAL A 62 -4.99 1.02 4.50
CA VAL A 62 -4.30 2.18 5.07
C VAL A 62 -2.87 1.83 5.43
N LEU A 63 -1.93 2.73 5.13
CA LEU A 63 -0.59 2.68 5.71
C LEU A 63 -0.63 3.32 7.10
N ALA A 64 -0.67 2.49 8.15
CA ALA A 64 -0.84 2.87 9.54
C ALA A 64 0.48 3.24 10.23
N THR A 65 1.36 3.96 9.53
CA THR A 65 2.63 4.43 10.09
C THR A 65 3.00 5.82 9.56
N ASP A 66 3.92 6.48 10.26
CA ASP A 66 4.58 7.69 9.80
C ASP A 66 5.51 7.40 8.62
N VAL A 67 5.52 8.30 7.63
CA VAL A 67 6.44 8.22 6.49
C VAL A 67 7.38 9.42 6.54
N ARG A 68 8.68 9.14 6.56
CA ARG A 68 9.74 10.15 6.41
C ARG A 68 10.55 9.82 5.17
N ARG A 69 10.65 10.77 4.24
CA ARG A 69 11.55 10.65 3.09
C ARG A 69 12.97 10.94 3.55
N THR A 70 13.87 10.00 3.34
CA THR A 70 15.30 10.20 3.53
C THR A 70 15.94 10.42 2.17
N LEU A 71 16.76 11.47 2.04
CA LEU A 71 17.62 11.63 0.88
C LEU A 71 18.86 10.75 1.10
N PRO A 72 19.27 9.93 0.11
CA PRO A 72 20.56 9.26 0.19
C PRO A 72 21.64 10.34 0.17
N GLY A 73 22.32 10.56 1.30
CA GLY A 73 23.43 11.51 1.42
C GLY A 73 23.33 12.58 2.51
N ALA A 74 22.23 12.65 3.29
CA ALA A 74 22.11 13.64 4.37
C ALA A 74 22.82 13.23 5.69
N ALA A 75 23.53 12.10 5.69
CA ALA A 75 24.44 11.71 6.76
C ALA A 75 25.87 11.82 6.23
N ALA A 76 26.43 13.02 6.38
CA ALA A 76 27.86 13.30 6.38
C ALA A 76 28.16 14.06 7.69
#